data_AF-A0A7F5RE66-F1
#
_entry.id   AF-A0A7F5RE66-F1
#
_cell.length_a   1.000
_cell.length_b   1.000
_cell.length_c   1.000
_cell.angle_alpha   90.00
_cell.angle_beta   90.00
_cell.angle_gamma   90.00
#
_symmetry.space_group_name_H-M   'P 1'
#
loop_
_entity.id
_entity.type
_entity.pdbx_description
1 polymer ?
#
loop_
_entity_poly.entity_id
_entity_poly.type
_entity_poly.pdbx_seq_one_letter_code
_entity_poly.pdbx_strand_id
1 'polypeptide(L)'
;MALLKNYWQLFGKLREAQGNIAFNKLEAISGDVTDLNLGISEKDRKKLTEEVEIVYHCAATIRFDVHLKQAIIINVRGTKYMLDLAKEMKKLKLFVHVSTAYCHLQEKVLYEKSYPPPADPNIMIKLAEWLNEDIIGSIQDKVLGNYPNTYAYTKALGEGLVDQEIGKLPVTILRPSVGKYIIYLFRKHPILLLNYRLTS
;
A
#
# COMPACT_ATOMS: atom_id res chain seq x y z
N MET A 1 7.47 -18.48 12.00
CA MET A 1 6.29 -19.36 12.20
C MET A 1 5.37 -18.92 13.35
N ALA A 2 5.89 -18.45 14.50
CA ALA A 2 5.04 -18.02 15.63
C ALA A 2 4.07 -16.87 15.31
N LEU A 3 4.51 -15.86 14.54
CA LEU A 3 3.69 -14.72 14.10
C LEU A 3 2.47 -15.13 13.24
N LEU A 4 2.57 -16.23 12.49
CA LEU A 4 1.52 -16.69 11.58
C LEU A 4 0.45 -17.55 12.29
N LYS A 5 0.72 -18.03 13.51
CA LYS A 5 -0.22 -18.87 14.26
C LYS A 5 -1.53 -18.13 14.54
N ASN A 6 -1.47 -16.82 14.76
CA ASN A 6 -2.64 -15.97 15.00
C ASN A 6 -3.50 -15.76 13.73
N TYR A 7 -2.99 -16.11 12.55
CA TYR A 7 -3.66 -15.96 11.25
C TYR A 7 -4.04 -17.32 10.64
N TRP A 8 -3.97 -18.41 11.40
CA TRP A 8 -4.21 -19.76 10.89
C TRP A 8 -5.58 -19.95 10.25
N GLN A 9 -6.61 -19.25 10.75
CA GLN A 9 -7.96 -19.28 10.18
C GLN A 9 -8.01 -18.66 8.77
N LEU A 10 -7.20 -17.63 8.49
CA LEU A 10 -7.16 -16.98 7.16
C LEU A 10 -6.66 -17.94 6.09
N PHE A 11 -5.76 -18.85 6.45
CA PHE A 11 -5.19 -19.85 5.57
C PHE A 11 -5.90 -21.21 5.67
N GLY A 12 -7.10 -21.29 6.28
CA GLY A 12 -7.82 -22.55 6.50
C GLY A 12 -8.00 -23.36 5.21
N LYS A 13 -8.56 -22.74 4.15
CA LYS A 13 -8.73 -23.38 2.84
C LYS A 13 -7.42 -23.83 2.20
N LEU A 14 -6.35 -23.05 2.35
CA LEU A 14 -5.03 -23.39 1.82
C LEU A 14 -4.44 -24.59 2.57
N ARG A 15 -4.64 -24.66 3.88
CA ARG A 15 -4.21 -25.77 4.73
C ARG A 15 -5.00 -27.04 4.48
N GLU A 16 -6.29 -26.94 4.26
CA GLU A 16 -7.12 -28.07 3.85
C GLU A 16 -6.67 -28.64 2.50
N ALA A 17 -6.37 -27.75 1.53
CA ALA A 17 -6.00 -28.16 0.18
C ALA A 17 -4.53 -28.65 0.05
N GLN A 18 -3.58 -28.07 0.79
CA GLN A 18 -2.14 -28.31 0.60
C GLN A 18 -1.37 -28.62 1.89
N GLY A 19 -2.07 -28.79 3.01
CA GLY A 19 -1.45 -28.99 4.31
C GLY A 19 -0.56 -27.82 4.73
N ASN A 20 0.41 -28.08 5.60
CA ASN A 20 1.36 -27.07 6.04
C ASN A 20 2.49 -26.81 5.02
N ILE A 21 2.58 -27.59 3.94
CA ILE A 21 3.64 -27.49 2.92
C ILE A 21 3.57 -26.14 2.20
N ALA A 22 2.37 -25.57 2.04
CA ALA A 22 2.19 -24.25 1.45
C ALA A 22 2.98 -23.14 2.18
N PHE A 23 3.24 -23.30 3.49
CA PHE A 23 4.01 -22.33 4.26
C PHE A 23 5.53 -22.42 4.04
N ASN A 24 6.04 -23.47 3.39
CA ASN A 24 7.46 -23.55 3.03
C ASN A 24 7.85 -22.50 1.98
N LYS A 25 6.86 -21.92 1.29
CA LYS A 25 7.02 -20.83 0.31
C LYS A 25 6.90 -19.45 0.95
N LEU A 26 6.63 -19.38 2.26
CA LEU A 26 6.37 -18.14 2.96
C LEU A 26 7.59 -17.71 3.77
N GLU A 27 8.10 -16.54 3.45
CA GLU A 27 9.18 -15.91 4.18
C GLU A 27 8.70 -14.54 4.69
N ALA A 28 8.93 -14.30 5.98
CA ALA A 28 8.58 -13.04 6.60
C ALA A 28 9.82 -12.16 6.66
N ILE A 29 9.71 -10.94 6.13
CA ILE A 29 10.74 -9.91 6.24
C ILE A 29 10.23 -8.86 7.23
N SER A 30 11.10 -8.49 8.17
CA SER A 30 10.77 -7.44 9.15
C SER A 30 10.90 -6.07 8.50
N GLY A 31 9.95 -5.19 8.77
CA GLY A 31 9.92 -3.80 8.31
C GLY A 31 8.64 -3.09 8.73
N ASP A 32 8.68 -1.77 8.70
CA ASP A 32 7.55 -0.87 8.97
C ASP A 32 7.53 0.24 7.91
N VAL A 33 6.38 0.43 7.26
CA VAL A 33 6.20 1.48 6.23
C VAL A 33 6.32 2.89 6.78
N THR A 34 6.19 3.05 8.10
CA THR A 34 6.40 4.32 8.80
C THR A 34 7.87 4.63 9.04
N ASP A 35 8.75 3.63 9.01
CA ASP A 35 10.19 3.83 9.21
C ASP A 35 10.89 4.31 7.94
N LEU A 36 12.04 4.97 8.12
CA LEU A 36 12.93 5.32 7.02
C LEU A 36 13.34 4.05 6.26
N ASN A 37 13.28 4.11 4.93
CA ASN A 37 13.59 2.98 4.05
C ASN A 37 12.85 1.69 4.43
N LEU A 38 11.61 1.80 4.93
CA LEU A 38 10.73 0.70 5.31
C LEU A 38 11.20 -0.10 6.54
N GLY A 39 12.25 0.35 7.25
CA GLY A 39 12.80 -0.39 8.40
C GLY A 39 13.35 -1.78 8.06
N ILE A 40 13.65 -2.04 6.77
CA ILE A 40 14.13 -3.33 6.29
C ILE A 40 15.65 -3.42 6.50
N SER A 41 16.15 -4.57 6.93
CA SER A 41 17.59 -4.81 7.07
C SER A 41 18.30 -4.79 5.70
N GLU A 42 19.56 -4.37 5.66
CA GLU A 42 20.35 -4.38 4.40
C GLU A 42 20.40 -5.75 3.74
N LYS A 43 20.47 -6.82 4.55
CA LYS A 43 20.44 -8.21 4.07
C LYS A 43 19.13 -8.52 3.35
N ASP A 44 17.99 -8.21 3.97
CA ASP A 44 16.68 -8.50 3.40
C ASP A 44 16.38 -7.59 2.21
N ARG A 45 16.84 -6.33 2.26
CA ARG A 45 16.73 -5.38 1.15
C ARG A 45 17.47 -5.90 -0.08
N LYS A 46 18.70 -6.39 0.07
CA LYS A 46 19.46 -7.01 -1.01
C LYS A 46 18.73 -8.22 -1.61
N LYS A 47 18.18 -9.08 -0.75
CA LYS A 47 17.40 -10.22 -1.21
C LYS A 47 16.19 -9.79 -2.04
N LEU A 48 15.43 -8.82 -1.54
CA LEU A 48 14.26 -8.28 -2.23
C LEU A 48 14.63 -7.72 -3.62
N THR A 49 15.73 -6.96 -3.72
CA THR A 49 16.17 -6.37 -4.98
C THR A 49 16.74 -7.38 -5.98
N GLU A 50 17.23 -8.53 -5.52
CA GLU A 50 17.79 -9.59 -6.39
C GLU A 50 16.77 -10.64 -6.83
N GLU A 51 15.71 -10.86 -6.07
CA GLU A 51 14.82 -12.02 -6.24
C GLU A 51 13.37 -11.67 -6.58
N VAL A 52 12.84 -10.50 -6.18
CA VAL A 52 11.42 -10.20 -6.34
C VAL A 52 11.06 -9.88 -7.79
N GLU A 53 10.03 -10.57 -8.29
CA GLU A 53 9.47 -10.34 -9.62
C GLU A 53 8.12 -9.62 -9.58
N ILE A 54 7.32 -9.81 -8.54
CA ILE A 54 6.00 -9.20 -8.42
C ILE A 54 5.82 -8.61 -7.03
N VAL A 55 5.41 -7.36 -6.97
CA VAL A 55 5.09 -6.65 -5.73
C VAL A 55 3.59 -6.41 -5.65
N TYR A 56 2.98 -6.78 -4.53
CA TYR A 56 1.63 -6.38 -4.15
C TYR A 56 1.72 -5.41 -2.99
N HIS A 57 1.64 -4.11 -3.27
CA HIS A 57 1.65 -3.09 -2.25
C HIS A 57 0.23 -2.84 -1.73
N CYS A 58 -0.10 -3.58 -0.68
CA CYS A 58 -1.36 -3.50 0.05
C CYS A 58 -1.24 -2.73 1.37
N ALA A 59 -0.03 -2.33 1.77
CA ALA A 59 0.20 -1.71 3.07
C ALA A 59 -0.41 -0.31 3.10
N ALA A 60 -1.50 -0.17 3.85
CA ALA A 60 -2.17 1.09 4.10
C ALA A 60 -2.91 1.04 5.43
N THR A 61 -3.02 2.18 6.10
CA THR A 61 -4.05 2.37 7.11
C THR A 61 -5.36 2.66 6.40
N ILE A 62 -6.37 1.85 6.72
CA ILE A 62 -7.76 1.94 6.23
C ILE A 62 -8.70 2.55 7.29
N ARG A 63 -8.12 2.96 8.43
CA ARG A 63 -8.83 3.65 9.50
C ARG A 63 -9.15 5.08 9.06
N PHE A 64 -10.43 5.45 9.14
CA PHE A 64 -10.93 6.75 8.67
C PHE A 64 -10.70 7.90 9.67
N ASP A 65 -10.34 7.56 10.92
CA ASP A 65 -10.14 8.46 12.05
C ASP A 65 -8.66 8.80 12.32
N VAL A 66 -7.75 8.33 11.45
CA VAL A 66 -6.32 8.60 11.60
C VAL A 66 -6.01 10.04 11.21
N HIS A 67 -5.26 10.75 12.06
CA HIS A 67 -4.75 12.09 11.81
C HIS A 67 -3.99 12.17 10.48
N LEU A 68 -4.16 13.28 9.77
CA LEU A 68 -3.62 13.49 8.43
C LEU A 68 -2.11 13.25 8.34
N LYS A 69 -1.34 13.72 9.33
CA LYS A 69 0.11 13.48 9.39
C LYS A 69 0.41 11.99 9.31
N GLN A 70 -0.17 11.20 10.22
CA GLN A 70 0.06 9.76 10.28
C GLN A 70 -0.44 9.05 9.01
N ALA A 71 -1.59 9.46 8.47
CA ALA A 71 -2.12 8.90 7.24
C ALA A 71 -1.18 9.16 6.04
N ILE A 72 -0.60 10.36 5.92
CA ILE A 72 0.40 10.68 4.89
C ILE A 72 1.64 9.80 5.03
N ILE A 73 2.16 9.66 6.25
CA ILE A 73 3.35 8.86 6.53
C ILE A 73 3.13 7.39 6.14
N ILE A 74 2.00 6.79 6.55
CA ILE A 74 1.71 5.39 6.25
C ILE A 74 1.42 5.19 4.76
N ASN A 75 0.44 5.94 4.22
CA ASN A 75 -0.16 5.61 2.92
C ASN A 75 0.60 6.26 1.75
N VAL A 76 1.20 7.44 1.95
CA VAL A 76 1.84 8.21 0.87
C VAL A 76 3.34 8.00 0.90
N ARG A 77 4.01 8.27 2.04
CA ARG A 77 5.45 8.03 2.17
C ARG A 77 5.79 6.54 2.08
N GLY A 78 5.03 5.67 2.75
CA GLY A 78 5.18 4.22 2.60
C GLY A 78 5.08 3.76 1.14
N THR A 79 4.14 4.31 0.37
CA THR A 79 4.04 4.04 -1.08
C THR A 79 5.26 4.54 -1.84
N LYS A 80 5.73 5.76 -1.55
CA LYS A 80 6.98 6.29 -2.13
C LYS A 80 8.16 5.35 -1.89
N TYR A 81 8.37 4.92 -0.66
CA TYR A 81 9.48 4.03 -0.31
C TYR A 81 9.37 2.64 -0.96
N MET A 82 8.15 2.10 -1.10
CA MET A 82 7.94 0.86 -1.84
C MET A 82 8.22 1.01 -3.33
N LEU A 83 7.84 2.14 -3.95
CA LEU A 83 8.17 2.44 -5.34
C LEU A 83 9.69 2.61 -5.51
N ASP A 84 10.35 3.31 -4.60
CA ASP A 84 11.80 3.51 -4.64
C ASP A 84 12.54 2.17 -4.47
N LEU A 85 12.09 1.28 -3.57
CA LEU A 85 12.61 -0.09 -3.47
C LEU A 85 12.37 -0.89 -4.76
N ALA A 86 11.20 -0.75 -5.37
CA ALA A 86 10.85 -1.45 -6.61
C ALA A 86 11.75 -1.04 -7.79
N LYS A 87 12.22 0.22 -7.84
CA LYS A 87 13.20 0.67 -8.84
C LYS A 87 14.53 -0.07 -8.77
N GLU A 88 14.87 -0.61 -7.61
CA GLU A 88 16.12 -1.35 -7.40
C GLU A 88 15.96 -2.85 -7.68
N MET A 89 14.74 -3.34 -7.90
CA MET A 89 14.45 -4.75 -8.15
C MET A 89 14.84 -5.16 -9.58
N LYS A 90 15.87 -5.99 -9.69
CA LYS A 90 16.47 -6.40 -10.99
C LYS A 90 15.56 -7.27 -11.84
N LYS A 91 14.57 -7.93 -11.25
CA LYS A 91 13.68 -8.90 -11.90
C LYS A 91 12.22 -8.46 -11.90
N LEU A 92 11.94 -7.21 -11.53
CA LEU A 92 10.57 -6.72 -11.40
C LEU A 92 9.83 -6.83 -12.74
N LYS A 93 8.72 -7.56 -12.73
CA LYS A 93 7.78 -7.73 -13.83
C LYS A 93 6.49 -6.97 -13.60
N LEU A 94 6.08 -6.77 -12.36
CA LEU A 94 4.84 -6.08 -12.03
C LEU A 94 4.85 -5.52 -10.59
N PHE A 95 4.46 -4.27 -10.44
CA PHE A 95 4.14 -3.64 -9.16
C PHE A 95 2.66 -3.28 -9.13
N VAL A 96 1.91 -3.92 -8.23
CA VAL A 96 0.49 -3.69 -8.03
C VAL A 96 0.31 -2.77 -6.83
N HIS A 97 -0.15 -1.55 -7.06
CA HIS A 97 -0.61 -0.66 -5.99
C HIS A 97 -2.08 -0.91 -5.71
N VAL A 98 -2.41 -1.34 -4.49
CA VAL A 98 -3.80 -1.53 -4.08
C VAL A 98 -4.33 -0.21 -3.50
N SER A 99 -5.08 0.51 -4.31
CA SER A 99 -5.82 1.72 -3.96
C SER A 99 -7.24 1.35 -3.48
N THR A 100 -8.25 2.14 -3.86
CA THR A 100 -9.66 1.92 -3.53
C THR A 100 -10.54 2.63 -4.53
N ALA A 101 -11.74 2.11 -4.80
CA ALA A 101 -12.76 2.82 -5.58
C ALA A 101 -13.27 4.09 -4.86
N TYR A 102 -12.92 4.29 -3.59
CA TYR A 102 -13.35 5.40 -2.74
C TYR A 102 -12.37 6.61 -2.73
N CYS A 103 -11.37 6.66 -3.62
CA CYS A 103 -10.32 7.70 -3.57
C CYS A 103 -10.60 8.94 -4.44
N HIS A 104 -11.47 8.86 -5.45
CA HIS A 104 -11.80 9.99 -6.34
C HIS A 104 -13.31 10.26 -6.30
N LEU A 105 -13.83 10.61 -5.13
CA LEU A 105 -15.28 10.73 -4.87
C LEU A 105 -15.96 11.90 -5.57
N GLN A 106 -15.17 12.86 -6.04
CA GLN A 106 -15.61 13.92 -6.93
C GLN A 106 -16.01 13.41 -8.32
N GLU A 107 -15.52 12.23 -8.71
CA GLU A 107 -15.83 11.61 -10.00
C GLU A 107 -17.16 10.85 -9.91
N LYS A 108 -18.15 11.27 -10.71
CA LYS A 108 -19.45 10.55 -10.79
C LYS A 108 -19.28 9.13 -11.33
N VAL A 109 -18.33 8.94 -12.24
CA VAL A 109 -17.99 7.64 -12.83
C VAL A 109 -16.47 7.49 -12.83
N LEU A 110 -15.99 6.51 -12.09
CA LEU A 110 -14.57 6.21 -11.97
C LEU A 110 -14.14 5.21 -13.04
N TYR A 111 -13.38 5.68 -14.03
CA TYR A 111 -12.85 4.86 -15.12
C TYR A 111 -11.46 4.32 -14.79
N GLU A 112 -11.00 3.32 -15.54
CA GLU A 112 -9.64 2.75 -15.47
C GLU A 112 -8.62 3.67 -16.16
N LYS A 113 -8.49 4.90 -15.64
CA LYS A 113 -7.49 5.89 -16.05
C LYS A 113 -6.83 6.53 -14.84
N SER A 114 -5.78 7.30 -15.11
CA SER A 114 -5.13 8.17 -14.13
C SER A 114 -5.99 9.39 -13.84
N TYR A 115 -5.89 9.87 -12.60
CA TYR A 115 -6.55 11.07 -12.11
C TYR A 115 -5.52 11.92 -11.38
N PRO A 116 -5.57 13.26 -11.51
CA PRO A 116 -4.63 14.13 -10.80
C PRO A 116 -4.79 13.96 -9.29
N PRO A 117 -3.69 13.90 -8.53
CA PRO A 117 -3.78 13.85 -7.08
C PRO A 117 -4.29 15.19 -6.53
N PRO A 118 -4.91 15.22 -5.33
CA PRO A 118 -5.46 16.44 -4.75
C PRO A 118 -4.41 17.48 -4.35
N ALA A 119 -3.16 17.06 -4.20
CA ALA A 119 -1.98 17.90 -4.00
C ALA A 119 -0.75 17.17 -4.52
N ASP A 120 0.40 17.85 -4.61
CA ASP A 120 1.66 17.17 -4.92
C ASP A 120 2.04 16.21 -3.78
N PRO A 121 2.13 14.89 -4.03
CA PRO A 121 2.40 13.92 -2.96
C PRO A 121 3.76 14.11 -2.29
N ASN A 122 4.79 14.55 -3.02
CA ASN A 122 6.13 14.77 -2.46
C ASN A 122 6.15 16.00 -1.55
N ILE A 123 5.41 17.05 -1.89
CA ILE A 123 5.23 18.21 -1.00
C ILE A 123 4.48 17.79 0.27
N MET A 124 3.40 17.00 0.14
CA MET A 124 2.65 16.52 1.30
C MET A 124 3.49 15.66 2.24
N ILE A 125 4.35 14.79 1.70
CA ILE A 125 5.32 14.01 2.49
C ILE A 125 6.24 14.95 3.27
N LYS A 126 6.86 15.94 2.60
CA LYS A 126 7.76 16.90 3.27
C LYS A 126 7.07 17.67 4.38
N LEU A 127 5.84 18.13 4.15
CA LEU A 127 5.05 18.81 5.19
C LEU A 127 4.77 17.91 6.39
N ALA A 128 4.40 16.64 6.14
CA ALA A 128 4.16 15.66 7.19
C ALA A 128 5.41 15.36 8.03
N GLU A 129 6.58 15.37 7.41
CA GLU A 129 7.86 15.17 8.09
C GLU A 129 8.29 16.36 8.94
N TRP A 130 8.08 17.59 8.43
CA TRP A 130 8.59 18.81 9.05
C TRP A 130 7.67 19.38 10.13
N LEU A 131 6.36 19.35 9.92
CA LEU A 131 5.41 19.94 10.84
C LEU A 131 5.07 18.97 11.96
N ASN A 132 4.88 19.49 13.17
CA ASN A 132 4.37 18.68 14.29
C ASN A 132 2.89 18.32 14.09
N GLU A 133 2.39 17.38 14.89
CA GLU A 133 1.03 16.87 14.76
C GLU A 133 -0.03 17.95 15.02
N ASP A 134 0.20 18.84 15.98
CA ASP A 134 -0.71 19.94 16.34
C ASP A 134 -0.91 20.91 15.16
N ILE A 135 0.17 21.32 14.49
CA ILE A 135 0.10 22.24 13.35
C ILE A 135 -0.63 21.57 12.19
N ILE A 136 -0.31 20.32 11.85
CA ILE A 136 -1.00 19.60 10.78
C ILE A 136 -2.47 19.40 11.11
N GLY A 137 -2.79 19.05 12.36
CA GLY A 137 -4.15 18.93 12.86
C GLY A 137 -4.94 20.22 12.67
N SER A 138 -4.33 21.38 12.95
CA SER A 138 -4.97 22.70 12.81
C SER A 138 -5.31 23.08 11.36
N ILE A 139 -4.64 22.49 10.37
CA ILE A 139 -4.88 22.76 8.94
C ILE A 139 -5.56 21.58 8.22
N GLN A 140 -5.81 20.46 8.91
CA GLN A 140 -6.27 19.21 8.31
C GLN A 140 -7.51 19.40 7.45
N ASP A 141 -8.55 20.05 7.98
CA ASP A 141 -9.83 20.21 7.26
C ASP A 141 -9.65 21.06 5.99
N LYS A 142 -8.77 22.06 6.04
CA LYS A 142 -8.44 22.88 4.86
C LYS A 142 -7.68 22.07 3.81
N VAL A 143 -6.80 21.17 4.23
CA VAL A 143 -6.03 20.30 3.34
C VAL A 143 -6.90 19.21 2.72
N LEU A 144 -7.82 18.61 3.49
CA LEU A 144 -8.76 17.62 2.99
C LEU A 144 -9.75 18.22 1.99
N GLY A 145 -10.16 19.48 2.20
CA GLY A 145 -11.13 20.14 1.34
C GLY A 145 -12.42 19.33 1.23
N ASN A 146 -12.72 18.82 0.05
CA ASN A 146 -13.93 18.04 -0.22
C ASN A 146 -13.79 16.53 0.04
N TYR A 147 -12.62 16.05 0.47
CA TYR A 147 -12.43 14.64 0.78
C TYR A 147 -13.11 14.30 2.11
N PRO A 148 -13.89 13.21 2.18
CA PRO A 148 -14.67 12.88 3.37
C PRO A 148 -13.83 12.35 4.54
N ASN A 149 -12.59 11.91 4.27
CA ASN A 149 -11.65 11.43 5.29
C ASN A 149 -10.21 11.38 4.76
N THR A 150 -9.28 11.22 5.69
CA THR A 150 -7.83 11.12 5.42
C THR A 150 -7.46 9.90 4.59
N TYR A 151 -8.23 8.80 4.68
CA TYR A 151 -7.99 7.61 3.88
C TYR A 151 -8.19 7.86 2.38
N ALA A 152 -9.34 8.39 1.97
CA ALA A 152 -9.63 8.69 0.57
C ALA A 152 -8.59 9.66 -0.01
N TYR A 153 -8.28 10.71 0.77
CA TYR A 153 -7.29 11.72 0.40
C TYR A 153 -5.89 11.11 0.17
N THR A 154 -5.41 10.31 1.13
CA THR A 154 -4.07 9.73 1.05
C THR A 154 -3.95 8.60 0.04
N LYS A 155 -5.04 7.88 -0.27
CA LYS A 155 -5.08 6.94 -1.40
C LYS A 155 -4.97 7.66 -2.75
N ALA A 156 -5.67 8.79 -2.92
CA ALA A 156 -5.53 9.61 -4.13
C ALA A 156 -4.11 10.16 -4.30
N LEU A 157 -3.47 10.61 -3.20
CA LEU A 157 -2.05 11.00 -3.23
C LEU A 157 -1.12 9.82 -3.58
N GLY A 158 -1.40 8.63 -3.03
CA GLY A 158 -0.66 7.41 -3.34
C GLY A 158 -0.76 7.04 -4.82
N GLU A 159 -1.94 7.14 -5.42
CA GLU A 159 -2.11 6.96 -6.87
C GLU A 159 -1.29 7.98 -7.66
N GLY A 160 -1.22 9.23 -7.22
CA GLY A 160 -0.39 10.26 -7.86
C GLY A 160 1.10 9.89 -7.90
N LEU A 161 1.62 9.24 -6.86
CA LEU A 161 3.00 8.73 -6.87
C LEU A 161 3.18 7.57 -7.87
N VAL A 162 2.22 6.66 -7.93
CA VAL A 162 2.27 5.53 -8.87
C VAL A 162 2.16 6.01 -10.32
N ASP A 163 1.31 7.00 -10.57
CA ASP A 163 1.15 7.64 -11.87
C ASP A 163 2.46 8.24 -12.40
N GLN A 164 3.25 8.87 -11.51
CA GLN A 164 4.58 9.40 -11.85
C GLN A 164 5.59 8.32 -12.31
N GLU A 165 5.34 7.06 -11.97
CA GLU A 165 6.18 5.91 -12.32
C GLU A 165 5.65 5.12 -13.54
N ILE A 166 4.46 5.46 -14.06
CA ILE A 166 3.95 4.86 -15.29
C ILE A 166 4.93 5.15 -16.44
N GLY A 167 5.30 4.11 -17.17
CA GLY A 167 6.29 4.16 -18.24
C GLY A 167 7.75 4.04 -17.77
N LYS A 168 8.02 4.16 -16.47
CA LYS A 168 9.34 3.92 -15.85
C LYS A 168 9.42 2.57 -15.17
N LEU A 169 8.32 2.16 -14.53
CA LEU A 169 8.15 0.87 -13.87
C LEU A 169 6.94 0.14 -14.46
N PRO A 170 6.93 -1.21 -14.41
CA PRO A 170 5.75 -1.99 -14.74
C PRO A 170 4.72 -1.90 -13.60
N VAL A 171 4.03 -0.77 -13.49
CA VAL A 171 3.07 -0.50 -12.41
C VAL A 171 1.62 -0.67 -12.87
N THR A 172 0.75 -1.04 -11.94
CA THR A 172 -0.70 -0.99 -12.12
C THR A 172 -1.40 -0.55 -10.83
N ILE A 173 -2.54 0.12 -10.97
CA ILE A 173 -3.37 0.57 -9.85
C ILE A 173 -4.62 -0.31 -9.81
N LEU A 174 -4.81 -1.01 -8.69
CA LEU A 174 -6.01 -1.79 -8.43
C LEU A 174 -6.92 -1.01 -7.48
N ARG A 175 -8.18 -0.77 -7.87
CA ARG A 175 -9.16 0.00 -7.09
C ARG A 175 -10.30 -0.89 -6.58
N PRO A 176 -10.10 -1.72 -5.55
CA PRO A 176 -11.18 -2.53 -4.98
C PRO A 176 -12.28 -1.65 -4.36
N SER A 177 -13.52 -2.14 -4.40
CA SER A 177 -14.65 -1.54 -3.67
C SER A 177 -14.59 -1.89 -2.18
N VAL A 178 -15.28 -1.12 -1.34
CA VAL A 178 -15.45 -1.44 0.08
C VAL A 178 -16.43 -2.62 0.21
N GLY A 179 -15.95 -3.80 0.60
CA GLY A 179 -16.78 -5.01 0.74
C GLY A 179 -15.99 -6.24 1.23
N LYS A 180 -16.69 -7.15 1.91
CA LYS A 180 -16.17 -8.26 2.74
C LYS A 180 -15.31 -9.31 2.00
N TYR A 181 -15.21 -9.25 0.68
CA TYR A 181 -14.44 -10.17 -0.15
C TYR A 181 -13.89 -9.44 -1.37
N ILE A 182 -12.56 -9.45 -1.50
CA ILE A 182 -11.89 -9.21 -2.78
C ILE A 182 -11.47 -10.60 -3.28
N ILE A 183 -12.17 -11.13 -4.28
CA ILE A 183 -11.76 -12.33 -5.00
C ILE A 183 -11.23 -11.86 -6.35
N TYR A 184 -9.93 -12.00 -6.59
CA TYR A 184 -9.38 -12.00 -7.94
C TYR A 184 -8.76 -13.36 -8.23
N LEU A 185 -9.28 -14.02 -9.26
CA LEU A 185 -8.73 -15.23 -9.84
C LEU A 185 -7.65 -14.84 -10.84
N PHE A 186 -6.38 -14.85 -10.42
CA PHE A 186 -5.27 -14.85 -11.38
C PHE A 186 -4.93 -16.29 -11.75
N ARG A 187 -5.25 -16.67 -12.98
CA ARG A 187 -4.90 -17.97 -13.54
C ARG A 187 -3.41 -17.94 -13.89
N LYS A 188 -2.61 -18.65 -13.08
CA LYS A 188 -1.14 -18.83 -13.13
C LYS A 188 -0.35 -17.64 -12.56
N HIS A 189 0.17 -17.78 -11.34
CA HIS A 189 1.49 -17.36 -10.83
C HIS A 189 1.44 -17.24 -9.30
N PRO A 190 2.53 -17.57 -8.56
CA PRO A 190 2.54 -17.52 -7.10
C PRO A 190 2.60 -16.07 -6.63
N ILE A 191 1.58 -15.64 -5.88
CA ILE A 191 1.39 -14.25 -5.43
C ILE A 191 1.57 -14.18 -3.91
N LEU A 192 2.40 -13.24 -3.45
CA LEU A 192 2.54 -12.86 -2.05
C LEU A 192 1.45 -11.82 -1.70
N LEU A 193 0.58 -12.16 -0.75
CA LEU A 193 -0.46 -11.27 -0.21
C LEU A 193 -0.04 -10.78 1.18
N LEU A 194 0.13 -9.47 1.36
CA LEU A 194 0.13 -8.84 2.67
C LEU A 194 -1.29 -8.32 2.95
N ASN A 195 -1.94 -8.91 3.96
CA ASN A 195 -3.28 -8.53 4.41
C ASN A 195 -3.13 -7.80 5.75
N TYR A 196 -3.74 -6.61 5.88
CA TYR A 196 -3.92 -5.92 7.16
C TYR A 196 -5.41 -5.95 7.53
N ARG A 197 -5.71 -6.23 8.80
CA ARG A 197 -7.08 -6.43 9.30
C ARG A 197 -7.67 -5.09 9.75
N LEU A 198 -8.94 -4.85 9.38
CA LEU A 198 -9.84 -3.92 10.09
C LEU A 198 -10.10 -4.50 11.48
N THR A 199 -9.56 -3.87 12.52
CA THR A 199 -10.15 -3.99 13.86
C THR A 199 -11.04 -2.77 14.04
N SER A 200 -12.34 -3.04 14.21
CA SER A 200 -13.31 -2.16 14.87
C SER A 200 -12.78 -1.64 16.20
#